data_AF-A0A7W1JCY9-F1
#
_entry.id   AF-A0A7W1JCY9-F1
#
_cell.length_a   1.000
_cell.length_b   1.000
_cell.length_c   1.000
_cell.angle_alpha   90.00
_cell.angle_beta   90.00
_cell.angle_gamma   90.00
#
_symmetry.space_group_name_H-M   'P 1'
#
loop_
_entity.id
_entity.type
_entity.pdbx_description
1 polymer ?
#
loop_
_entity_poly.entity_id
_entity_poly.type
_entity_poly.pdbx_seq_one_letter_code
_entity_poly.pdbx_strand_id
1 'polypeptide(L)' 'MSEQKTDRPLVFSVVEDDGENVTIEISEEDYRRDLEAGIDEDATLKPGRYKMKRGGFLARHPELKIKERKMA' A
#
# COMPACT_ATOMS: atom_id res chain seq x y z
N MET A 1 24.80 19.52 0.81
CA MET A 1 23.50 19.67 1.49
C MET A 1 22.80 18.33 1.35
N SER A 2 22.83 17.46 2.36
CA SER A 2 22.07 16.21 2.30
C SER A 2 20.60 16.54 2.58
N GLU A 3 19.78 16.50 1.54
CA GLU A 3 18.33 16.51 1.69
C GLU A 3 17.93 15.37 2.64
N GLN A 4 17.39 15.74 3.79
CA GLN A 4 16.78 14.79 4.70
C GLN A 4 15.50 14.29 4.04
N LYS A 5 15.60 13.26 3.19
CA LYS A 5 14.42 12.53 2.72
C LYS A 5 13.74 11.99 3.96
N THR A 6 12.63 12.62 4.32
CA THR A 6 11.81 12.14 5.42
C THR A 6 11.18 10.87 4.89
N ASP A 7 11.68 9.71 5.35
CA ASP A 7 11.24 8.38 4.93
C ASP A 7 9.81 8.16 5.48
N ARG A 8 8.84 8.85 4.87
CA ARG A 8 7.43 8.68 5.18
C ARG A 8 6.89 7.55 4.31
N PRO A 9 6.11 6.63 4.89
CA PRO A 9 5.49 5.57 4.12
C PRO A 9 4.47 6.14 3.13
N LEU A 10 4.38 5.50 1.95
CA LEU A 10 3.33 5.75 0.96
C LEU A 10 1.95 5.58 1.60
N VAL A 11 1.04 6.52 1.30
CA VAL A 11 -0.32 6.49 1.83
C VAL A 11 -1.25 5.84 0.82
N PHE A 12 -1.97 4.79 1.25
CA PHE A 12 -2.99 4.13 0.45
C PHE A 12 -4.09 3.54 1.33
N SER A 13 -5.28 3.42 0.75
CA SER A 13 -6.42 2.81 1.42
C SER A 13 -6.63 1.38 0.92
N VAL A 14 -6.75 0.40 1.81
CA VAL A 14 -7.17 -0.96 1.45
C VAL A 14 -8.70 -0.98 1.39
N VAL A 15 -9.26 -1.24 0.22
CA VAL A 15 -10.71 -1.25 -0.02
C VAL A 15 -11.28 -2.67 0.07
N GLU A 16 -10.52 -3.67 -0.37
CA GLU A 16 -10.91 -5.08 -0.27
C GLU A 16 -9.68 -5.93 0.04
N ASP A 17 -9.84 -6.94 0.88
CA ASP A 17 -8.80 -7.94 1.16
C ASP A 17 -9.48 -9.29 1.45
N ASP A 18 -9.31 -10.24 0.54
CA ASP A 18 -9.83 -11.61 0.69
C ASP A 18 -8.76 -12.59 1.23
N GLY A 19 -7.58 -12.07 1.60
CA GLY A 19 -6.43 -12.83 2.08
C GLY A 19 -5.54 -13.40 0.96
N GLU A 20 -5.97 -13.38 -0.30
CA GLU A 20 -5.16 -13.70 -1.48
C GLU A 20 -5.03 -12.49 -2.42
N ASN A 21 -6.09 -11.72 -2.58
CA ASN A 21 -6.16 -10.50 -3.36
C ASN A 21 -6.39 -9.31 -2.42
N VAL A 22 -5.71 -8.23 -2.71
CA VAL A 22 -5.88 -6.94 -2.06
C VAL A 22 -6.21 -5.90 -3.12
N THR A 23 -7.30 -5.17 -2.92
CA THR A 23 -7.64 -3.98 -3.71
C THR A 23 -7.25 -2.77 -2.89
N ILE A 24 -6.31 -1.98 -3.39
CA ILE A 24 -5.95 -0.69 -2.80
C ILE A 24 -6.48 0.45 -3.67
N GLU A 25 -6.75 1.59 -3.05
CA GLU A 25 -7.13 2.82 -3.70
C GLU A 25 -6.18 3.94 -3.31
N ILE A 26 -5.74 4.69 -4.31
CA ILE A 26 -4.96 5.91 -4.16
C ILE A 26 -5.86 7.08 -4.53
N SER A 27 -6.15 7.96 -3.58
CA SER A 27 -6.88 9.18 -3.86
C SER A 27 -5.98 10.24 -4.50
N GLU A 28 -6.57 11.23 -5.18
CA GLU A 28 -5.82 12.38 -5.68
C GLU A 28 -5.18 13.21 -4.55
N GLU A 29 -5.78 13.17 -3.36
CA GLU A 29 -5.22 13.83 -2.18
C GLU A 29 -3.97 13.08 -1.70
N ASP A 30 -4.03 11.76 -1.54
CA ASP A 30 -2.90 10.95 -1.08
C ASP A 30 -1.73 11.02 -2.07
N TYR A 31 -2.02 10.92 -3.37
CA TYR A 31 -0.99 11.06 -4.41
C TYR A 31 -0.28 12.42 -4.34
N ARG A 32 -1.03 13.53 -4.20
CA ARG A 32 -0.41 14.85 -4.07
C ARG A 32 0.41 14.98 -2.79
N ARG A 33 -0.07 14.41 -1.67
CA ARG A 33 0.65 14.43 -0.40
C ARG A 33 1.98 13.67 -0.50
N ASP A 34 2.01 12.57 -1.24
CA ASP A 34 3.23 11.79 -1.49
C ASP A 34 4.22 12.57 -2.36
N LEU A 35 3.74 13.24 -3.41
CA LEU A 35 4.58 14.13 -4.24
C LEU A 35 5.12 15.32 -3.44
N GLU A 36 4.29 15.96 -2.61
CA GLU A 36 4.69 17.05 -1.71
C GLU A 36 5.70 16.59 -0.64
N ALA A 37 5.67 15.30 -0.28
CA ALA A 37 6.66 14.69 0.61
C ALA A 37 8.01 14.40 -0.09
N GLY A 38 8.12 14.68 -1.40
CA GLY A 38 9.34 14.45 -2.18
C GLY A 38 9.51 13.01 -2.66
N ILE A 39 8.42 12.23 -2.69
CA ILE A 39 8.40 10.93 -3.34
C ILE A 39 8.35 11.17 -4.85
N ASP A 40 9.21 10.47 -5.59
CA ASP A 40 9.25 10.56 -7.05
C ASP A 40 7.93 10.05 -7.65
N GLU A 41 7.43 10.69 -8.72
CA GLU A 41 6.24 10.23 -9.44
C GLU A 41 6.39 8.77 -9.90
N ASP A 42 7.60 8.37 -10.30
CA ASP A 42 7.87 6.98 -10.72
C ASP A 42 7.89 5.99 -9.54
N ALA A 43 8.02 6.49 -8.31
CA ALA A 43 8.04 5.71 -7.08
C ALA A 43 6.68 5.66 -6.36
N THR A 44 5.68 6.40 -6.85
CA THR A 44 4.31 6.39 -6.30
C THR A 44 3.30 5.80 -7.30
N LEU A 45 2.18 5.31 -6.77
CA LEU A 45 1.06 4.85 -7.59
C LEU A 45 0.18 6.04 -7.96
N LYS A 46 -0.24 6.13 -9.22
CA LYS A 46 -1.15 7.18 -9.68
C LYS A 46 -2.52 7.06 -9.01
N PRO A 47 -3.33 8.12 -8.98
CA PRO A 47 -4.68 8.02 -8.45
C PRO A 47 -5.50 6.95 -9.17
N GLY A 48 -6.16 6.07 -8.41
CA GLY A 48 -6.91 4.95 -8.98
C GLY A 48 -7.03 3.74 -8.06
N ARG A 49 -7.71 2.71 -8.56
CA ARG A 49 -7.89 1.42 -7.86
C ARG A 49 -6.99 0.36 -8.47
N TYR A 50 -6.21 -0.28 -7.60
CA TYR A 50 -5.24 -1.31 -7.97
C TYR A 50 -5.61 -2.62 -7.31
N LYS A 51 -5.87 -3.63 -8.13
CA LYS A 51 -6.05 -5.00 -7.64
C LYS A 51 -4.72 -5.73 -7.74
N MET A 52 -4.23 -6.20 -6.59
CA MET A 52 -2.97 -6.90 -6.47
C MET A 52 -3.23 -8.28 -5.87
N LYS A 53 -2.46 -9.27 -6.31
CA LYS A 53 -2.42 -10.58 -5.67
C LYS A 53 -1.27 -10.59 -4.68
N ARG A 54 -1.54 -10.93 -3.42
CA ARG A 54 -0.51 -11.12 -2.40
C ARG A 54 0.52 -12.11 -2.95
N GLY A 55 1.78 -11.69 -2.94
CA GLY A 55 2.86 -12.45 -3.56
C GLY A 55 2.97 -13.87 -3.02
N GLY A 56 3.50 -14.77 -3.84
CA GLY A 56 3.58 -16.21 -3.53
C GLY A 56 4.35 -16.56 -2.24
N PHE A 57 5.03 -15.61 -1.60
CA PHE A 57 5.59 -15.77 -0.26
C PHE A 57 4.51 -16.14 0.77
N LEU A 58 3.38 -15.44 0.80
CA LEU A 58 2.26 -15.78 1.70
C LEU A 58 1.50 -17.05 1.26
N ALA A 59 1.59 -17.41 -0.02
CA ALA A 59 1.09 -18.70 -0.50
C ALA A 59 1.96 -19.88 -0.04
N ARG A 60 3.28 -19.68 0.09
CA ARG A 60 4.23 -20.69 0.60
C ARG A 60 4.30 -20.74 2.12
N HIS A 61 3.95 -19.65 2.79
CA HIS A 61 3.93 -19.52 4.25
C HIS A 61 2.51 -19.22 4.76
N PRO A 62 1.56 -20.16 4.62
CA PRO A 62 0.17 -19.96 5.06
C PRO A 62 0.05 -19.74 6.57
N GLU A 63 1.05 -20.14 7.37
CA GLU A 63 1.14 -19.88 8.81
C GLU A 63 1.24 -18.39 9.16
N LEU A 64 1.71 -17.56 8.22
CA LEU A 64 1.81 -16.11 8.38
C LEU A 64 0.53 -15.39 7.95
N LYS A 65 -0.50 -16.10 7.45
CA LYS A 65 -1.82 -15.50 7.26
C LYS A 65 -2.32 -15.07 8.64
N ILE A 66 -2.31 -13.76 8.86
CA ILE A 66 -2.88 -13.12 10.04
C ILE A 66 -4.33 -13.58 10.09
N LYS A 67 -4.65 -14.51 11.00
CA LYS A 67 -6.04 -14.89 11.30
C LYS A 67 -6.75 -13.59 11.62
N GLU A 68 -7.81 -13.29 10.88
CA GLU A 68 -8.67 -12.12 11.12
C GLU A 68 -8.83 -11.94 12.63
N ARG A 69 -8.31 -10.84 13.18
CA ARG A 69 -8.72 -10.42 14.51
C ARG A 69 -10.19 -10.08 14.35
N LYS A 70 -11.06 -11.04 14.68
CA LYS A 70 -12.45 -10.76 15.03
C LYS A 70 -12.37 -9.72 16.16
N MET A 71 -12.56 -8.45 15.81
CA MET A 71 -12.94 -7.42 16.76
C MET A 71 -14.27 -7.92 17.34
N ALA A 72 -14.19 -8.38 18.59
CA ALA A 72 -15.35 -8.76 19.39
C ALA A 72 -16.09 -7.50 19.86
#